data_AF-A0A8C0DV45-F1
#
_entry.id   AF-A0A8C0DV45-F1
#
_cell.length_a   1.000
_cell.length_b   1.000
_cell.length_c   1.000
_cell.angle_alpha   90.00
_cell.angle_beta   90.00
_cell.angle_gamma   90.00
#
_symmetry.space_group_name_H-M   'P 1'
#
loop_
_entity.id
_entity.type
_entity.pdbx_description
1 polymer ?
#
loop_
_entity_poly.entity_id
_entity_poly.type
_entity_poly.pdbx_seq_one_letter_code
_entity_poly.pdbx_strand_id
1 'polypeptide(L)'
;TAWHLHSMGVPEGRLILIAPPLCEAAWGPQCLRQGCKLNRLNSVVGEYARACLQAAQDCGIDALDLWTLMQKDSQDSSSYLSDGLHLSPKGNEFLFSQLRPLIEKKVSSLPLLLPYWRDIAEAKAELSLLGDGDH
;
A
#
# COMPACT_ATOMS: atom_id res chain seq x y z
N THR A 1 4.50 12.20 10.13
CA THR A 1 3.45 11.46 10.87
C THR A 1 2.08 11.87 10.34
N ALA A 2 1.01 11.11 10.60
CA ALA A 2 -0.35 11.47 10.16
C ALA A 2 -0.74 12.91 10.57
N TRP A 3 -0.43 13.30 11.80
CA TRP A 3 -0.59 14.67 12.30
C TRP A 3 0.13 15.75 11.47
N HIS A 4 1.35 15.45 10.99
CA HIS A 4 2.07 16.38 10.13
C HIS A 4 1.38 16.55 8.78
N LEU A 5 0.89 15.47 8.17
CA LEU A 5 0.14 15.54 6.91
C LEU A 5 -1.16 16.34 7.08
N HIS A 6 -1.85 16.13 8.20
CA HIS A 6 -3.02 16.93 8.57
C HIS A 6 -2.65 18.42 8.72
N SER A 7 -1.54 18.77 9.39
CA SER A 7 -1.07 20.16 9.50
C SER A 7 -0.71 20.80 8.16
N MET A 8 -0.40 19.98 7.14
CA MET A 8 -0.12 20.41 5.78
C MET A 8 -1.39 20.44 4.89
N GLY A 9 -2.58 20.23 5.47
CA GLY A 9 -3.85 20.28 4.77
C GLY A 9 -4.21 19.02 3.98
N VAL A 10 -3.54 17.88 4.26
CA VAL A 10 -3.94 16.59 3.68
C VAL A 10 -5.03 15.97 4.57
N PRO A 11 -6.29 15.87 4.10
CA PRO A 11 -7.37 15.29 4.89
C PRO A 11 -7.16 13.78 5.07
N GLU A 12 -7.57 13.27 6.22
CA GLU A 12 -7.57 11.85 6.59
C GLU A 12 -8.29 10.97 5.56
N GLY A 13 -9.35 11.51 4.94
CA GLY A 13 -10.08 10.85 3.86
C GLY A 13 -9.23 10.50 2.63
N ARG A 14 -8.07 11.15 2.44
CA ARG A 14 -7.12 10.89 1.34
C ARG A 14 -5.92 10.03 1.73
N LEU A 15 -5.87 9.57 2.98
CA LEU A 15 -4.77 8.76 3.49
C LEU A 15 -5.21 7.30 3.64
N ILE A 16 -4.27 6.40 3.36
CA ILE A 16 -4.32 4.98 3.71
C ILE A 16 -2.97 4.62 4.33
N LEU A 17 -2.96 4.03 5.53
CA LEU A 17 -1.74 3.45 6.10
C LEU A 17 -1.64 1.97 5.75
N ILE A 18 -0.44 1.47 5.48
CA ILE A 18 -0.20 0.05 5.20
C ILE A 18 0.80 -0.46 6.25
N ALA A 19 0.40 -1.45 7.04
CA ALA A 19 1.27 -2.07 8.04
C ALA A 19 2.31 -2.98 7.35
N PRO A 20 3.60 -2.92 7.72
CA PRO A 20 4.65 -3.65 7.01
C PRO A 20 4.69 -5.16 7.35
N PRO A 21 4.97 -6.06 6.38
CA PRO A 21 5.24 -7.49 6.61
C PRO A 21 6.75 -7.79 6.75
N LEU A 22 7.10 -8.94 7.34
CA LEU A 22 8.47 -9.50 7.37
C LEU A 22 8.39 -11.04 7.37
N CYS A 23 9.32 -11.70 6.66
CA CYS A 23 9.50 -13.15 6.76
C CYS A 23 10.95 -13.49 7.11
N GLU A 24 11.17 -14.03 8.31
CA GLU A 24 12.52 -14.37 8.80
C GLU A 24 13.17 -15.48 7.98
N ALA A 25 12.40 -16.45 7.50
CA ALA A 25 12.90 -17.55 6.67
C ALA A 25 13.53 -17.05 5.36
N ALA A 26 12.94 -16.03 4.75
CA ALA A 26 13.46 -15.40 3.54
C ALA A 26 14.53 -14.32 3.85
N TRP A 27 14.43 -13.63 4.99
CA TRP A 27 15.37 -12.58 5.40
C TRP A 27 16.71 -13.10 5.96
N GLY A 28 16.69 -14.24 6.65
CA GLY A 28 17.88 -14.86 7.25
C GLY A 28 19.03 -15.08 6.25
N PRO A 29 18.79 -15.67 5.06
CA PRO A 29 19.80 -15.78 4.02
C PRO A 29 20.42 -14.45 3.59
N GLN A 30 19.64 -13.37 3.56
CA GLN A 30 20.13 -12.04 3.23
C GLN A 30 21.01 -11.46 4.34
N CYS A 31 20.71 -11.73 5.62
CA CYS A 31 21.59 -11.39 6.74
C CYS A 31 22.94 -12.09 6.63
N LEU A 32 22.94 -13.41 6.34
CA LEU A 32 24.16 -14.20 6.19
C LEU A 32 25.04 -13.67 5.05
N ARG A 33 24.46 -13.31 3.90
CA ARG A 33 25.19 -12.66 2.80
C ARG A 33 25.83 -11.33 3.19
N GLN A 34 25.25 -10.62 4.14
CA GLN A 34 25.75 -9.35 4.67
C GLN A 34 26.68 -9.54 5.88
N GLY A 35 26.99 -10.78 6.28
CA GLY A 35 27.83 -11.06 7.43
C GLY A 35 27.19 -10.73 8.78
N CYS A 36 25.86 -10.59 8.84
CA CYS A 36 25.14 -10.31 10.08
C CYS A 36 24.24 -11.47 10.50
N LYS A 37 23.95 -11.54 11.80
CA LYS A 37 22.93 -12.46 12.34
C LYS A 37 21.54 -11.92 12.02
N LEU A 38 20.52 -12.77 12.15
CA LEU A 38 19.12 -12.34 12.03
C LEU A 38 18.87 -11.11 12.93
N ASN A 39 18.53 -9.99 12.31
CA ASN A 39 18.47 -8.68 12.96
C ASN A 39 17.07 -8.05 12.94
N ARG A 40 16.07 -8.78 12.44
CA ARG A 40 14.66 -8.39 12.41
C ARG A 40 13.84 -9.61 12.76
N LEU A 41 12.81 -9.39 13.59
CA LEU A 41 11.91 -10.44 14.05
C LEU A 41 10.48 -10.09 13.64
N ASN A 42 9.73 -11.10 13.19
CA ASN A 42 8.36 -10.89 12.73
C ASN A 42 7.43 -10.49 13.89
N SER A 43 7.73 -10.94 15.11
CA SER A 43 7.06 -10.50 16.33
C SER A 43 7.21 -8.98 16.58
N VAL A 44 8.43 -8.46 16.40
CA VAL A 44 8.74 -7.03 16.55
C VAL A 44 8.07 -6.24 15.44
N VAL A 45 8.08 -6.72 14.19
CA VAL A 45 7.33 -6.08 13.09
C VAL A 45 5.82 -6.06 13.38
N GLY A 46 5.29 -7.09 14.05
CA GLY A 46 3.92 -7.08 14.56
C GLY A 46 3.63 -5.97 15.58
N GLU A 47 4.61 -5.55 16.40
CA GLU A 47 4.46 -4.37 17.27
C GLU A 47 4.34 -3.08 16.45
N TYR A 48 5.18 -2.91 15.42
CA TYR A 48 5.07 -1.77 14.51
C TYR A 48 3.76 -1.78 13.72
N ALA A 49 3.28 -2.95 13.28
CA ALA A 49 1.99 -3.11 12.63
C ALA A 49 0.86 -2.63 13.53
N ARG A 50 0.81 -3.09 14.80
CA ARG A 50 -0.17 -2.63 15.79
C ARG A 50 -0.09 -1.12 16.03
N ALA A 51 1.11 -0.56 16.18
CA ALA A 51 1.28 0.88 16.35
C ALA A 51 0.80 1.67 15.13
N CYS A 52 1.00 1.15 13.92
CA CYS A 52 0.52 1.76 12.68
C CYS A 52 -1.02 1.77 12.62
N LEU A 53 -1.66 0.66 13.00
CA LEU A 53 -3.12 0.55 13.06
C LEU A 53 -3.70 1.48 14.13
N GLN A 54 -3.09 1.56 15.31
CA GLN A 54 -3.52 2.48 16.37
C GLN A 54 -3.43 3.93 15.92
N ALA A 55 -2.32 4.33 15.29
CA ALA A 55 -2.16 5.68 14.76
C ALA A 55 -3.20 6.03 13.68
N ALA A 56 -3.55 5.06 12.81
CA ALA A 56 -4.63 5.23 11.84
C ALA A 56 -5.98 5.43 12.54
N GLN A 57 -6.30 4.59 13.53
CA GLN A 57 -7.53 4.70 14.31
C GLN A 57 -7.65 6.06 15.00
N ASP A 58 -6.59 6.50 15.70
CA ASP A 58 -6.56 7.77 16.43
C ASP A 58 -6.74 8.99 15.50
N CYS A 59 -6.37 8.85 14.23
CA CYS A 59 -6.47 9.91 13.23
C CYS A 59 -7.69 9.77 12.28
N GLY A 60 -8.54 8.75 12.46
CA GLY A 60 -9.65 8.48 11.53
C GLY A 60 -9.21 8.11 10.11
N ILE A 61 -8.01 7.53 9.95
CA ILE A 61 -7.43 7.13 8.66
C ILE A 61 -7.71 5.64 8.41
N ASP A 62 -8.04 5.28 7.18
CA ASP A 62 -8.16 3.87 6.78
C ASP A 62 -6.78 3.18 6.83
N ALA A 63 -6.72 1.94 7.30
CA ALA A 63 -5.48 1.17 7.35
C ALA A 63 -5.64 -0.24 6.76
N LEU A 64 -4.58 -0.72 6.13
CA LEU A 64 -4.44 -2.07 5.62
C LEU A 64 -3.41 -2.83 6.47
N ASP A 65 -3.89 -3.81 7.23
CA ASP A 65 -3.03 -4.70 8.03
C ASP A 65 -2.40 -5.80 7.16
N LEU A 66 -1.47 -5.42 6.30
CA LEU A 66 -0.80 -6.36 5.40
C LEU A 66 0.00 -7.42 6.18
N TRP A 67 0.53 -7.06 7.36
CA TRP A 67 1.21 -7.97 8.27
C TRP A 67 0.30 -9.14 8.64
N THR A 68 -0.90 -8.89 9.17
CA THR A 68 -1.84 -9.97 9.53
C THR A 68 -2.34 -10.70 8.28
N LEU A 69 -2.68 -9.97 7.21
CA LEU A 69 -3.27 -10.56 6.00
C LEU A 69 -2.36 -11.57 5.30
N MET A 70 -1.05 -11.30 5.23
CA MET A 70 -0.09 -12.20 4.59
C MET A 70 0.24 -13.47 5.40
N GLN A 71 -0.16 -13.50 6.67
CA GLN A 71 0.08 -14.62 7.58
C GLN A 71 -1.18 -15.45 7.85
N LYS A 72 -2.33 -15.00 7.32
CA LYS A 72 -3.61 -15.69 7.49
C LYS A 72 -3.55 -17.07 6.80
N ASP A 73 -4.18 -18.06 7.43
CA ASP A 73 -4.36 -19.43 6.90
C ASP A 73 -3.07 -20.27 6.75
N SER A 74 -2.02 -19.98 7.52
CA SER A 74 -0.76 -20.73 7.51
C SER A 74 -0.08 -20.79 6.13
N GLN A 75 -0.43 -19.86 5.24
CA GLN A 75 0.24 -19.69 3.96
C GLN A 75 1.70 -19.33 4.21
N ASP A 76 2.58 -19.89 3.38
CA ASP A 76 3.98 -19.50 3.39
C ASP A 76 4.11 -18.04 2.95
N SER A 77 4.14 -17.15 3.95
CA SER A 77 4.35 -15.72 3.80
C SER A 77 5.63 -15.39 3.04
N SER A 78 6.60 -16.33 2.98
CA SER A 78 7.81 -16.18 2.17
C SER A 78 7.48 -16.01 0.69
N SER A 79 6.40 -16.63 0.18
CA SER A 79 6.04 -16.50 -1.23
C SER A 79 5.59 -15.08 -1.62
N TYR A 80 5.16 -14.27 -0.64
CA TYR A 80 4.80 -12.88 -0.85
C TYR A 80 6.00 -11.92 -0.80
N LEU A 81 7.17 -12.37 -0.34
CA LEU A 81 8.35 -11.52 -0.15
C LEU A 81 9.57 -12.09 -0.89
N SER A 82 10.21 -11.27 -1.73
CA SER A 82 11.35 -11.68 -2.57
C SER A 82 12.59 -12.03 -1.75
N ASP A 83 12.82 -11.29 -0.66
CA ASP A 83 14.00 -11.41 0.20
C ASP A 83 13.64 -11.37 1.69
N GLY A 84 12.35 -11.52 2.01
CA GLY A 84 11.82 -11.37 3.36
C GLY A 84 11.45 -9.94 3.77
N LEU A 85 11.74 -8.93 2.95
CA LEU A 85 11.33 -7.53 3.16
C LEU A 85 10.53 -6.95 1.99
N HIS A 86 11.03 -7.09 0.77
CA HIS A 86 10.42 -6.54 -0.44
C HIS A 86 9.36 -7.48 -0.99
N LEU A 87 8.25 -6.93 -1.49
CA LEU A 87 7.20 -7.72 -2.13
C LEU A 87 7.73 -8.49 -3.34
N SER A 88 7.31 -9.75 -3.46
CA SER A 88 7.43 -10.54 -4.69
C SER A 88 6.35 -10.12 -5.70
N PRO A 89 6.39 -10.59 -6.96
CA PRO A 89 5.27 -10.38 -7.89
C PRO A 89 3.93 -10.83 -7.29
N LYS A 90 3.89 -12.02 -6.67
CA LYS A 90 2.72 -12.54 -5.93
C LYS A 90 2.33 -11.62 -4.76
N GLY A 91 3.31 -11.09 -4.02
CA GLY A 91 3.09 -10.12 -2.94
C GLY A 91 2.47 -8.80 -3.43
N ASN A 92 2.92 -8.30 -4.58
CA ASN A 92 2.36 -7.10 -5.20
C ASN A 92 0.92 -7.32 -5.67
N GLU A 93 0.63 -8.44 -6.31
CA GLU A 93 -0.74 -8.81 -6.71
C GLU A 93 -1.66 -8.95 -5.50
N PHE A 94 -1.18 -9.57 -4.43
CA PHE A 94 -1.92 -9.69 -3.19
C PHE A 94 -2.21 -8.31 -2.59
N LEU A 95 -1.19 -7.47 -2.39
CA LEU A 95 -1.37 -6.10 -1.89
C LEU A 95 -2.36 -5.32 -2.77
N PHE A 96 -2.22 -5.38 -4.09
CA PHE A 96 -3.14 -4.72 -5.02
C PHE A 96 -4.59 -5.16 -4.80
N SER A 97 -4.84 -6.47 -4.67
CA SER A 97 -6.19 -7.01 -4.43
C SER A 97 -6.84 -6.49 -3.15
N GLN A 98 -6.04 -6.26 -2.10
CA GLN A 98 -6.50 -5.78 -0.80
C GLN A 98 -6.62 -4.25 -0.76
N LEU A 99 -5.75 -3.54 -1.47
CA LEU A 99 -5.69 -2.08 -1.50
C LEU A 99 -6.73 -1.47 -2.45
N ARG A 100 -7.02 -2.13 -3.57
CA ARG A 100 -7.93 -1.62 -4.60
C ARG A 100 -9.31 -1.20 -4.05
N PRO A 101 -10.01 -1.99 -3.21
CA PRO A 101 -11.30 -1.58 -2.67
C PRO A 101 -11.23 -0.32 -1.79
N LEU A 102 -10.12 -0.13 -1.06
CA LEU A 102 -9.90 1.06 -0.23
C LEU A 102 -9.70 2.30 -1.09
N ILE A 103 -8.94 2.18 -2.17
CA ILE A 103 -8.74 3.25 -3.15
C ILE A 103 -10.07 3.59 -3.83
N GLU A 104 -10.77 2.59 -4.37
CA GLU A 104 -12.06 2.76 -5.05
C GLU A 104 -13.06 3.50 -4.16
N LYS A 105 -13.22 3.09 -2.90
CA LYS A 105 -14.09 3.76 -1.92
C LYS A 105 -13.76 5.25 -1.74
N LYS A 106 -12.48 5.63 -1.81
CA LYS A 106 -12.03 7.02 -1.61
C LYS A 106 -12.11 7.88 -2.86
N VAL A 107 -11.99 7.28 -4.05
CA VAL A 107 -11.85 8.04 -5.32
C VAL A 107 -13.03 7.89 -6.27
N SER A 108 -13.96 6.96 -6.06
CA SER A 108 -15.05 6.67 -7.02
C SER A 108 -16.00 7.85 -7.24
N SER A 109 -16.11 8.76 -6.26
CA SER A 109 -16.94 9.96 -6.37
C SER A 109 -16.18 11.16 -6.95
N LEU A 110 -14.87 11.04 -7.17
CA LEU A 110 -14.07 12.15 -7.70
C LEU A 110 -14.25 12.24 -9.22
N PRO A 111 -14.44 13.44 -9.77
CA PRO A 111 -14.49 13.61 -11.21
C PRO A 111 -13.12 13.30 -11.81
N LEU A 112 -13.13 12.70 -13.00
CA LEU A 112 -11.93 12.59 -13.80
C LEU A 112 -11.51 13.99 -14.27
N LEU A 113 -10.28 14.39 -13.96
CA LEU A 113 -9.71 15.67 -14.45
C LEU A 113 -9.30 15.60 -15.92
N LEU A 114 -9.03 14.39 -16.41
CA LEU A 114 -8.60 14.10 -17.76
C LEU A 114 -9.45 12.94 -18.29
N PRO A 115 -9.69 12.87 -19.60
CA PRO A 115 -10.35 11.71 -20.21
C PRO A 115 -9.61 10.43 -19.83
N TYR A 116 -10.36 9.33 -19.76
CA TYR A 116 -9.74 8.04 -19.53
C TYR A 116 -8.77 7.74 -20.67
N TRP A 117 -7.58 7.21 -20.36
CA TRP A 117 -6.48 7.12 -21.32
C TRP A 117 -6.82 6.32 -22.59
N ARG A 118 -7.78 5.38 -22.51
CA ARG A 118 -8.25 4.60 -23.67
C ARG A 118 -9.11 5.41 -24.63
N ASP A 119 -9.64 6.53 -24.16
CA ASP A 119 -10.52 7.42 -24.92
C ASP A 119 -9.73 8.60 -25.50
N ILE A 120 -8.41 8.64 -25.30
CA ILE A 120 -7.51 9.64 -25.89
C ILE A 120 -7.11 9.19 -27.30
N ALA A 121 -7.42 10.02 -28.30
CA ALA A 121 -6.97 9.77 -29.67
C ALA A 121 -5.46 10.01 -29.79
N GLU A 122 -4.69 8.96 -30.09
CA GLU A 122 -3.22 8.99 -30.18
C GLU A 122 -2.68 10.10 -31.10
N ALA A 123 -3.39 10.39 -32.19
CA ALA A 123 -2.95 11.38 -33.18
C ALA A 123 -3.16 12.84 -32.76
N LYS A 124 -4.01 13.12 -31.75
CA LYS A 124 -4.40 14.48 -31.31
C LYS A 124 -4.85 14.51 -29.85
N ALA A 125 -3.97 14.09 -28.95
CA ALA A 125 -4.27 14.00 -27.52
C ALA A 125 -4.74 15.34 -26.91
N GLU A 126 -4.29 16.47 -27.47
CA GLU A 126 -4.69 17.82 -27.06
C GLU A 126 -6.16 18.14 -27.33
N LEU A 127 -6.80 17.50 -28.32
CA LEU A 127 -8.22 17.68 -28.58
C LEU A 127 -9.10 16.95 -27.56
N SER A 128 -8.59 15.88 -26.96
CA SER A 128 -9.27 15.16 -25.89
C SER A 128 -9.27 15.94 -24.56
N LEU A 129 -8.50 17.04 -24.46
CA LEU A 129 -8.46 17.93 -23.28
C LEU A 129 -9.53 19.04 -23.34
N LEU A 130 -10.15 19.24 -24.50
CA LEU A 130 -11.25 20.17 -24.69
C LEU A 130 -12.52 19.41 -24.27
N GLY A 131 -12.91 19.50 -22.99
CA GLY A 131 -14.14 18.87 -22.52
C GLY A 131 -15.35 19.23 -23.39
N ASP A 132 -16.39 18.38 -23.39
CA ASP A 132 -17.66 18.71 -24.02
C ASP A 132 -18.15 20.04 -23.45
N GLY A 133 -18.24 21.05 -24.31
CA GLY A 133 -18.36 22.47 -23.95
C GLY A 133 -19.69 22.89 -23.33
N ASP A 134 -20.19 22.18 -22.32
CA ASP A 134 -21.36 22.54 -21.54
C ASP A 134 -20.94 22.95 -20.11
N HIS A 135 -20.72 24.25 -19.95
CA HIS A 135 -20.76 24.97 -18.67
C HIS A 135 -21.82 26.07 -18.75
#